data_AF-A0A086CHV4-F1
#
_entry.id   AF-A0A086CHV4-F1
#
_cell.length_a   1.000
_cell.length_b   1.000
_cell.length_c   1.000
_cell.angle_alpha   90.00
_cell.angle_beta   90.00
_cell.angle_gamma   90.00
#
_symmetry.space_group_name_H-M   'P 1'
#
loop_
_entity.id
_entity.type
_entity.pdbx_description
1 polymer ?
#
loop_
_entity_poly.entity_id
_entity_poly.type
_entity_poly.pdbx_seq_one_letter_code
_entity_poly.pdbx_strand_id
1 'polypeptide(L)'
;MNDSNWVDSDESIHHFSSQPSNSKNLYSQPKSPKFQQTLAMVETAFLASTSSLIWLINTYFPLGIILRLFFPIPIAILCLRWGSRSACMGWLVSGLLLTVLMGPIQSILFITNYGLIGIQLGAFWRKNISWEWSIFIGAIISIFSFFFKFWLFSILTGEDLWQYSINQMTSVAEWLFLKFGTLIQPSFLLVQFFTCLLIFINSIIYLFAVHIIASMVLDKLGSPITRPPKWVQIILDY
;
A
#
# COMPACT_ATOMS: atom_id res chain seq x y z
N MET A 1 72.30 50.63 8.25
CA MET A 1 71.27 51.69 8.29
C MET A 1 70.54 51.65 6.96
N ASN A 2 69.24 51.36 7.01
CA ASN A 2 68.14 51.61 6.06
C ASN A 2 68.31 51.19 4.58
N ASP A 3 67.31 50.72 3.85
CA ASP A 3 65.92 50.36 4.15
C ASP A 3 65.39 49.54 2.98
N SER A 4 64.38 48.75 3.29
CA SER A 4 63.53 48.04 2.35
C SER A 4 62.75 48.96 1.41
N ASN A 5 62.62 48.59 0.13
CA ASN A 5 61.60 49.12 -0.76
C ASN A 5 60.69 47.98 -1.23
N TRP A 6 59.48 47.89 -0.67
CA TRP A 6 58.49 46.82 -0.87
C TRP A 6 57.33 47.27 -1.78
N VAL A 7 57.62 47.97 -2.88
CA VAL A 7 56.56 48.62 -3.69
C VAL A 7 56.39 48.03 -5.11
N ASP A 8 57.19 47.04 -5.52
CA ASP A 8 57.14 46.53 -6.92
C ASP A 8 56.64 45.07 -7.06
N SER A 9 55.82 44.54 -6.14
CA SER A 9 55.41 43.11 -6.19
C SER A 9 54.03 42.82 -6.79
N ASP A 10 53.28 43.82 -7.23
CA ASP A 10 51.88 43.64 -7.68
C ASP A 10 51.66 44.13 -9.11
N GLU A 11 52.24 43.46 -10.11
CA GLU A 11 51.70 43.50 -11.48
C GLU A 11 52.23 42.35 -12.36
N SER A 12 51.76 41.12 -12.08
CA SER A 12 51.76 40.06 -13.09
C SER A 12 50.31 39.74 -13.47
N ILE A 13 49.79 40.55 -14.40
CA ILE A 13 48.52 40.30 -15.07
C ILE A 13 48.68 39.05 -15.94
N HIS A 14 48.42 37.88 -15.36
CA HIS A 14 48.14 36.68 -16.12
C HIS A 14 46.66 36.72 -16.53
N HIS A 15 46.43 37.01 -17.81
CA HIS A 15 45.17 36.74 -18.49
C HIS A 15 44.82 35.25 -18.36
N PHE A 16 44.02 34.89 -17.36
CA PHE A 16 43.40 33.57 -17.30
C PHE A 16 42.16 33.62 -18.19
N SER A 17 42.30 33.04 -19.38
CA SER A 17 41.20 32.79 -20.30
C SER A 17 40.10 32.00 -19.59
N SER A 18 38.90 32.56 -19.57
CA SER A 18 37.69 31.91 -19.06
C SER A 18 37.30 30.75 -19.98
N GLN A 19 37.82 29.56 -19.69
CA GLN A 19 37.24 28.32 -20.19
C GLN A 19 35.82 28.17 -19.62
N PRO A 20 34.79 27.91 -20.44
CA PRO A 20 33.45 27.68 -19.93
C PRO A 20 33.48 26.39 -19.12
N SER A 21 33.14 26.51 -17.83
CA SER A 21 32.99 25.41 -16.90
C SER A 21 31.96 24.43 -17.47
N ASN A 22 32.46 23.27 -17.89
CA ASN A 22 31.66 22.16 -18.36
C ASN A 22 30.96 21.54 -17.14
N SER A 23 29.90 22.17 -16.66
CA SER A 23 29.09 21.79 -15.48
C SER A 23 28.13 20.62 -15.77
N LYS A 24 28.52 19.73 -16.69
CA LYS A 24 27.80 18.49 -16.95
C LYS A 24 28.61 17.36 -16.30
N ASN A 25 28.02 16.78 -15.24
CA ASN A 25 28.40 15.55 -14.52
C ASN A 25 28.68 15.73 -13.01
N LEU A 26 27.83 16.44 -12.26
CA LEU A 26 27.87 16.46 -10.79
C LEU A 26 26.87 15.51 -10.10
N TYR A 27 26.09 14.72 -10.86
CA TYR A 27 24.96 13.93 -10.32
C TYR A 27 25.14 12.41 -10.41
N SER A 28 26.34 11.89 -10.21
CA SER A 28 26.55 10.44 -10.15
C SER A 28 27.68 10.05 -9.20
N GLN A 29 27.70 10.66 -8.01
CA GLN A 29 28.46 10.10 -6.89
C GLN A 29 27.61 9.01 -6.23
N PRO A 30 28.08 7.75 -6.13
CA PRO A 30 27.37 6.71 -5.40
C PRO A 30 27.25 7.14 -3.93
N LYS A 31 26.02 7.38 -3.47
CA LYS A 31 25.72 7.72 -2.06
C LYS A 31 26.39 6.69 -1.14
N SER A 32 27.05 7.16 -0.09
CA SER A 32 27.77 6.27 0.84
C SER A 32 26.83 5.20 1.43
N PRO A 33 27.33 3.97 1.69
CA PRO A 33 26.50 2.88 2.20
C PRO A 33 25.82 3.24 3.54
N LYS A 34 26.49 4.03 4.39
CA LYS A 34 25.89 4.56 5.63
C LYS A 34 24.71 5.49 5.34
N PHE A 35 24.82 6.39 4.36
CA PHE A 35 23.74 7.27 3.98
C PHE A 35 22.52 6.48 3.46
N GLN A 36 22.75 5.42 2.67
CA GLN A 36 21.65 4.57 2.19
C GLN A 36 20.95 3.82 3.34
N GLN A 37 21.69 3.34 4.34
CA GLN A 37 21.12 2.69 5.52
C GLN A 37 20.28 3.66 6.37
N THR A 38 20.78 4.87 6.60
CA THR A 38 20.02 5.91 7.31
C THR A 38 18.77 6.31 6.53
N LEU A 39 18.88 6.48 5.21
CA LEU A 39 17.74 6.82 4.36
C LEU A 39 16.67 5.72 4.39
N ALA A 40 17.09 4.44 4.34
CA ALA A 40 16.18 3.30 4.47
C ALA A 40 15.42 3.35 5.79
N MET A 41 16.13 3.60 6.90
CA MET A 41 15.52 3.70 8.22
C MET A 41 14.52 4.86 8.30
N VAL A 42 14.87 6.04 7.80
CA VAL A 42 13.97 7.22 7.83
C VAL A 42 12.74 6.99 6.95
N GLU A 43 12.91 6.49 5.73
CA GLU A 43 11.78 6.24 4.83
C GLU A 43 10.87 5.11 5.34
N THR A 44 11.44 4.06 5.94
CA THR A 44 10.64 2.99 6.60
C THR A 44 9.79 3.57 7.72
N ALA A 45 10.38 4.37 8.62
CA ALA A 45 9.66 4.98 9.74
C ALA A 45 8.58 5.97 9.25
N PHE A 46 8.90 6.78 8.23
CA PHE A 46 7.96 7.73 7.65
C PHE A 46 6.76 7.03 7.00
N LEU A 47 7.01 6.01 6.17
CA LEU A 47 5.95 5.25 5.50
C LEU A 47 5.14 4.40 6.49
N ALA A 48 5.80 3.84 7.52
CA ALA A 48 5.12 3.12 8.58
C ALA A 48 4.18 4.05 9.37
N SER A 49 4.67 5.22 9.77
CA SER A 49 3.87 6.26 10.44
C SER A 49 2.72 6.74 9.56
N THR A 50 2.98 6.95 8.26
CA THR A 50 1.94 7.33 7.28
C THR A 50 0.85 6.27 7.20
N SER A 51 1.22 4.99 7.08
CA SER A 51 0.25 3.89 7.04
C SER A 51 -0.61 3.84 8.31
N SER A 52 0.02 4.02 9.47
CA SER A 52 -0.67 4.05 10.75
C SER A 52 -1.59 5.25 10.89
N LEU A 53 -1.16 6.44 10.42
CA LEU A 53 -1.93 7.66 10.46
C LEU A 53 -3.17 7.56 9.56
N ILE A 54 -3.05 7.01 8.35
CA ILE A 54 -4.19 6.81 7.45
C ILE A 54 -5.21 5.87 8.11
N TRP A 55 -4.75 4.78 8.73
CA TRP A 55 -5.64 3.88 9.49
C TRP A 55 -6.34 4.58 10.65
N LEU A 56 -5.57 5.37 11.40
CA LEU A 56 -6.08 6.12 12.54
C LEU A 56 -7.19 7.09 12.11
N ILE A 57 -6.91 7.88 11.07
CA ILE A 57 -7.88 8.82 10.51
C ILE A 57 -9.12 8.08 10.05
N ASN A 58 -9.00 6.96 9.33
CA ASN A 58 -10.16 6.21 8.87
C ASN A 58 -11.02 5.66 10.02
N THR A 59 -10.38 5.28 11.13
CA THR A 59 -11.08 4.70 12.29
C THR A 59 -11.91 5.75 13.01
N TYR A 60 -11.41 6.98 13.16
CA TYR A 60 -12.14 8.08 13.80
C TYR A 60 -13.06 8.85 12.83
N PHE A 61 -12.63 9.02 11.59
CA PHE A 61 -13.35 9.68 10.51
C PHE A 61 -13.48 8.72 9.34
N PRO A 62 -14.55 7.91 9.27
CA PRO A 62 -14.74 6.96 8.18
C PRO A 62 -15.08 7.72 6.88
N LEU A 63 -14.05 8.19 6.17
CA LEU A 63 -14.13 8.89 4.88
C LEU A 63 -14.56 7.97 3.71
N GLY A 64 -15.16 6.82 4.02
CA GLY A 64 -15.67 5.87 3.04
C GLY A 64 -14.58 5.10 2.29
N ILE A 65 -14.88 4.78 1.03
CA ILE A 65 -14.07 3.86 0.21
C ILE A 65 -12.71 4.45 -0.17
N ILE A 66 -12.61 5.78 -0.27
CA ILE A 66 -11.44 6.47 -0.84
C ILE A 66 -10.21 6.19 0.02
N LEU A 67 -10.31 6.41 1.34
CA LEU A 67 -9.18 6.26 2.26
C LEU A 67 -8.72 4.80 2.37
N ARG A 68 -9.65 3.85 2.22
CA ARG A 68 -9.38 2.40 2.26
C ARG A 68 -8.49 1.93 1.11
N LEU A 69 -8.54 2.63 -0.02
CA LEU A 69 -7.71 2.31 -1.19
C LEU A 69 -6.24 2.71 -0.98
N PHE A 70 -5.98 3.70 -0.11
CA PHE A 70 -4.63 4.16 0.20
C PHE A 70 -3.89 3.30 1.23
N PHE A 71 -4.59 2.49 2.04
CA PHE A 71 -3.95 1.70 3.10
C PHE A 71 -2.78 0.80 2.63
N PRO A 72 -2.91 0.00 1.56
CA PRO A 72 -1.79 -0.85 1.12
C PRO A 72 -0.65 -0.06 0.46
N ILE A 73 -0.88 1.20 0.08
CA ILE A 73 0.04 1.97 -0.77
C ILE A 73 1.36 2.34 -0.06
N PRO A 74 1.37 2.92 1.16
CA PRO A 74 2.63 3.24 1.86
C PRO A 74 3.54 2.02 2.05
N ILE A 75 2.96 0.88 2.42
CA ILE A 75 3.68 -0.38 2.61
C ILE A 75 4.18 -0.95 1.27
N ALA A 76 3.40 -0.82 0.20
CA ALA A 76 3.82 -1.25 -1.14
C ALA A 76 4.98 -0.38 -1.68
N ILE A 77 4.93 0.95 -1.49
CA ILE A 77 6.03 1.87 -1.83
C ILE A 77 7.29 1.47 -1.07
N LEU A 78 7.15 1.14 0.21
CA LEU A 78 8.26 0.69 1.03
C LEU A 78 8.93 -0.57 0.46
N CYS A 79 8.13 -1.53 -0.01
CA CYS A 79 8.62 -2.74 -0.67
C CYS A 79 9.32 -2.47 -2.00
N LEU A 80 8.82 -1.53 -2.79
CA LEU A 80 9.45 -1.13 -4.06
C LEU A 80 10.81 -0.48 -3.85
N ARG A 81 10.92 0.42 -2.87
CA ARG A 81 12.14 1.18 -2.60
C ARG A 81 13.23 0.36 -1.92
N TRP A 82 12.87 -0.37 -0.87
CA TRP A 82 13.85 -1.03 0.02
C TRP A 82 13.71 -2.56 0.08
N GLY A 83 12.65 -3.11 -0.51
CA GLY A 83 12.41 -4.55 -0.59
C GLY A 83 11.52 -5.14 0.49
N SER A 84 11.25 -6.44 0.34
CA SER A 84 10.28 -7.16 1.15
C SER A 84 10.66 -7.24 2.63
N ARG A 85 11.97 -7.25 2.95
CA ARG A 85 12.43 -7.23 4.35
C ARG A 85 12.04 -5.93 5.03
N SER A 86 12.34 -4.79 4.41
CA SER A 86 11.98 -3.47 4.91
C SER A 86 10.47 -3.27 4.96
N ALA A 87 9.72 -3.81 3.99
CA ALA A 87 8.26 -3.77 4.00
C ALA A 87 7.67 -4.57 5.18
N CYS A 88 8.21 -5.76 5.47
CA CYS A 88 7.80 -6.56 6.62
C CYS A 88 8.10 -5.82 7.94
N MET A 89 9.26 -5.19 8.06
CA MET A 89 9.59 -4.35 9.22
C MET A 89 8.64 -3.16 9.34
N GLY A 90 8.38 -2.43 8.25
CA GLY A 90 7.45 -1.30 8.27
C GLY A 90 6.03 -1.71 8.63
N TRP A 91 5.57 -2.85 8.11
CA TRP A 91 4.29 -3.45 8.46
C TRP A 91 4.17 -3.78 9.96
N LEU A 92 5.20 -4.42 10.53
CA LEU A 92 5.26 -4.72 11.97
C LEU A 92 5.31 -3.43 12.81
N VAL A 93 6.11 -2.44 12.40
CA VAL A 93 6.23 -1.16 13.10
C VAL A 93 4.90 -0.40 13.06
N SER A 94 4.22 -0.34 11.91
CA SER A 94 2.89 0.26 11.81
C SER A 94 1.87 -0.43 12.71
N GLY A 95 1.93 -1.76 12.77
CA GLY A 95 1.12 -2.57 13.66
C GLY A 95 1.38 -2.25 15.14
N LEU A 96 2.65 -2.24 15.56
CA LEU A 96 3.02 -1.94 16.93
C LEU A 96 2.60 -0.52 17.32
N LEU A 97 2.78 0.45 16.43
CA LEU A 97 2.31 1.81 16.62
C LEU A 97 0.78 1.86 16.81
N LEU A 98 0.01 1.15 15.98
CA LEU A 98 -1.45 1.05 16.13
C LEU A 98 -1.85 0.38 17.45
N THR A 99 -1.11 -0.62 17.91
CA THR A 99 -1.38 -1.28 19.19
C THR A 99 -1.30 -0.28 20.33
N VAL A 100 -0.27 0.58 20.31
CA VAL A 100 -0.08 1.62 21.33
C VAL A 100 -1.16 2.70 21.23
N LEU A 101 -1.56 3.10 20.03
CA LEU A 101 -2.49 4.22 19.82
C LEU A 101 -3.98 3.84 19.98
N MET A 102 -4.38 2.67 19.49
CA MET A 102 -5.80 2.27 19.35
C MET A 102 -6.15 0.97 20.07
N GLY A 103 -5.13 0.26 20.58
CA GLY A 103 -5.28 -1.05 21.18
C GLY A 103 -5.03 -2.20 20.20
N PRO A 104 -4.84 -3.42 20.75
CA PRO A 104 -4.34 -4.58 20.02
C PRO A 104 -5.31 -5.09 18.95
N ILE A 105 -6.62 -4.96 19.17
CA ILE A 105 -7.64 -5.45 18.23
C ILE A 105 -7.52 -4.72 16.89
N GLN A 106 -7.47 -3.38 16.92
CA GLN A 106 -7.36 -2.57 15.70
C GLN A 106 -6.05 -2.80 14.95
N SER A 107 -4.96 -2.99 15.70
CA SER A 107 -3.67 -3.34 15.12
C SER A 107 -3.71 -4.67 14.37
N ILE A 108 -4.23 -5.73 14.99
CA ILE A 108 -4.36 -7.05 14.36
C ILE A 108 -5.21 -6.97 13.09
N LEU A 109 -6.30 -6.19 13.12
CA LEU A 109 -7.14 -5.99 11.94
C LEU A 109 -6.39 -5.29 10.80
N PHE A 110 -5.61 -4.27 11.09
CA PHE A 110 -4.77 -3.58 10.09
C PHE A 110 -3.71 -4.52 9.51
N ILE A 111 -2.98 -5.21 10.38
CA ILE A 111 -1.89 -6.12 10.06
C ILE A 111 -2.38 -7.21 9.09
N THR A 112 -3.48 -7.88 9.45
CA THR A 112 -4.00 -9.01 8.67
C THR A 112 -4.69 -8.55 7.38
N ASN A 113 -5.50 -7.49 7.41
CA ASN A 113 -6.28 -7.10 6.22
C ASN A 113 -5.47 -6.31 5.20
N TYR A 114 -4.77 -5.26 5.62
CA TYR A 114 -4.20 -4.30 4.67
C TYR A 114 -2.69 -4.41 4.55
N GLY A 115 -2.04 -4.77 5.66
CA GLY A 115 -0.60 -4.88 5.69
C GLY A 115 -0.05 -6.06 4.86
N LEU A 116 -0.66 -7.24 4.97
CA LEU A 116 -0.30 -8.40 4.13
C LEU A 116 -0.51 -8.10 2.63
N ILE A 117 -1.64 -7.48 2.28
CA ILE A 117 -1.94 -7.08 0.89
C ILE A 117 -0.89 -6.07 0.40
N GLY A 118 -0.53 -5.07 1.21
CA GLY A 118 0.50 -4.09 0.85
C GLY A 118 1.87 -4.71 0.55
N ILE A 119 2.30 -5.68 1.37
CA ILE A 119 3.55 -6.43 1.12
C ILE A 119 3.45 -7.25 -0.16
N GLN A 120 2.34 -7.96 -0.37
CA GLN A 120 2.14 -8.80 -1.54
C GLN A 120 2.12 -7.98 -2.84
N LEU A 121 1.34 -6.89 -2.89
CA LEU A 121 1.31 -5.96 -4.02
C LEU A 121 2.71 -5.40 -4.31
N GLY A 122 3.39 -4.89 -3.29
CA GLY A 122 4.73 -4.33 -3.44
C GLY A 122 5.77 -5.35 -3.96
N ALA A 123 5.69 -6.60 -3.51
CA ALA A 123 6.56 -7.67 -3.99
C ALA A 123 6.27 -8.06 -5.44
N PHE A 124 5.01 -8.02 -5.85
CA PHE A 124 4.57 -8.40 -7.20
C PHE A 124 4.90 -7.33 -8.22
N TRP A 125 4.68 -6.06 -7.87
CA TRP A 125 5.08 -4.92 -8.69
C TRP A 125 6.59 -4.88 -8.88
N ARG A 126 7.38 -5.16 -7.82
CA ARG A 126 8.84 -5.26 -7.94
C ARG A 126 9.29 -6.35 -8.91
N LYS A 127 8.52 -7.43 -9.04
CA LYS A 127 8.80 -8.56 -9.94
C LYS A 127 8.18 -8.40 -11.33
N ASN A 128 7.55 -7.27 -11.64
CA ASN A 128 6.81 -7.04 -12.89
C ASN A 128 5.77 -8.13 -13.21
N ILE A 129 5.12 -8.69 -12.18
CA ILE A 129 4.06 -9.69 -12.35
C ILE A 129 2.82 -8.99 -12.92
N SER A 130 2.13 -9.63 -13.86
CA SER A 130 0.90 -9.13 -14.46
C SER A 130 -0.19 -8.88 -13.41
N TRP A 131 -1.05 -7.90 -13.66
CA TRP A 131 -2.13 -7.52 -12.74
C TRP A 131 -3.07 -8.67 -12.38
N GLU A 132 -3.40 -9.54 -13.34
CA GLU A 132 -4.31 -10.66 -13.12
C GLU A 132 -3.83 -11.60 -12.01
N TRP A 133 -2.56 -12.04 -12.08
CA TRP A 133 -1.94 -12.86 -11.04
C TRP A 133 -1.82 -12.13 -9.69
N SER A 134 -1.55 -10.82 -9.71
CA SER A 134 -1.50 -10.00 -8.50
C SER A 134 -2.85 -9.91 -7.80
N ILE A 135 -3.91 -9.66 -8.56
CA ILE A 135 -5.28 -9.56 -8.07
C ILE A 135 -5.76 -10.93 -7.57
N PHE A 136 -5.48 -12.01 -8.30
CA PHE A 136 -5.89 -13.36 -7.90
C PHE A 136 -5.28 -13.76 -6.55
N ILE A 137 -3.97 -13.59 -6.40
CA ILE A 137 -3.26 -13.96 -5.16
C ILE A 137 -3.66 -13.04 -4.01
N GLY A 138 -3.82 -11.74 -4.28
CA GLY A 138 -4.29 -10.80 -3.28
C GLY A 138 -5.77 -11.00 -2.88
N ALA A 139 -6.60 -11.56 -3.77
CA ALA A 139 -7.97 -11.96 -3.45
C ALA A 139 -8.01 -13.17 -2.50
N ILE A 140 -7.12 -14.15 -2.70
CA ILE A 140 -6.96 -15.27 -1.76
C ILE A 140 -6.55 -14.76 -0.38
N ILE A 141 -5.58 -13.84 -0.32
CA ILE A 141 -5.17 -13.19 0.94
C ILE A 141 -6.34 -12.44 1.57
N SER A 142 -7.12 -11.71 0.78
CA SER A 142 -8.28 -10.94 1.27
C SER A 142 -9.37 -11.84 1.84
N ILE A 143 -9.64 -12.99 1.22
CA ILE A 143 -10.58 -13.98 1.74
C ILE A 143 -10.09 -14.52 3.09
N PHE A 144 -8.81 -14.90 3.16
CA PHE A 144 -8.21 -15.36 4.41
C PHE A 144 -8.33 -14.29 5.51
N SER A 145 -8.02 -13.03 5.19
CA SER A 145 -8.11 -11.92 6.14
C SER A 145 -9.55 -11.61 6.55
N PHE A 146 -10.51 -11.76 5.65
CA PHE A 146 -11.93 -11.63 5.94
C PHE A 146 -12.38 -12.68 6.96
N PHE A 147 -12.09 -13.97 6.70
CA PHE A 147 -12.43 -15.05 7.61
C PHE A 147 -11.71 -14.92 8.95
N PHE A 148 -10.44 -14.53 8.96
CA PHE A 148 -9.69 -14.28 10.19
C PHE A 148 -10.33 -13.16 11.01
N LYS A 149 -10.68 -12.03 10.37
CA LYS A 149 -11.39 -10.94 11.03
C LYS A 149 -12.73 -11.42 11.60
N PHE A 150 -13.48 -12.17 10.81
CA PHE A 150 -14.80 -12.65 11.17
C PHE A 150 -14.73 -13.60 12.38
N TRP A 151 -13.76 -14.53 12.37
CA TRP A 151 -13.44 -15.40 13.50
C TRP A 151 -13.00 -14.61 14.74
N LEU A 152 -12.13 -13.61 14.57
CA LEU A 152 -11.67 -12.75 15.66
C LEU A 152 -12.82 -11.98 16.32
N PHE A 153 -13.77 -11.46 15.53
CA PHE A 153 -14.96 -10.82 16.09
C PHE A 153 -15.89 -11.83 16.78
N SER A 154 -16.01 -13.04 16.25
CA SER A 154 -16.81 -14.11 16.86
C SER A 154 -16.34 -14.41 18.29
N ILE A 155 -15.03 -14.55 18.49
CA ILE A 155 -14.46 -14.79 19.83
C ILE A 155 -14.59 -13.57 20.75
N LEU A 156 -14.48 -12.35 20.21
CA LEU A 156 -14.62 -11.12 21.01
C LEU A 156 -16.06 -10.87 21.46
N THR A 157 -17.05 -11.22 20.63
CA THR A 157 -18.48 -11.09 20.96
C THR A 157 -18.99 -12.26 21.80
N GLY A 158 -18.35 -13.44 21.71
CA GLY A 158 -18.79 -14.66 22.37
C GLY A 158 -19.97 -15.33 21.68
N GLU A 159 -20.28 -14.92 20.45
CA GLU A 159 -21.38 -15.46 19.63
C GLU A 159 -20.84 -16.05 18.32
N ASP A 160 -21.57 -17.03 17.78
CA ASP A 160 -21.28 -17.59 16.45
C ASP A 160 -21.80 -16.66 15.36
N LEU A 161 -21.01 -15.61 15.05
CA LEU A 161 -21.34 -14.63 14.01
C LEU A 161 -21.59 -15.26 12.65
N TRP A 162 -21.01 -16.45 12.40
CA TRP A 162 -21.18 -17.17 11.14
C TRP A 162 -22.61 -17.66 10.97
N GLN A 163 -23.16 -18.29 12.00
CA GLN A 163 -24.55 -18.75 12.00
C GLN A 163 -25.50 -17.56 11.88
N TYR A 164 -25.21 -16.49 12.63
CA TYR A 164 -25.99 -15.27 12.54
C TYR A 164 -25.99 -14.67 11.13
N SER A 165 -24.83 -14.60 10.47
CA SER A 165 -24.71 -14.10 9.11
C SER A 165 -25.44 -14.97 8.10
N ILE A 166 -25.39 -16.30 8.23
CA ILE A 166 -26.11 -17.20 7.31
C ILE A 166 -27.63 -17.08 7.50
N ASN A 167 -28.10 -16.97 8.74
CA ASN A 167 -29.51 -16.75 9.02
C ASN A 167 -30.00 -15.44 8.39
N GLN A 168 -29.24 -14.34 8.54
CA GLN A 168 -29.56 -13.09 7.86
C GLN A 168 -29.58 -13.23 6.33
N MET A 169 -28.56 -13.87 5.75
CA MET A 169 -28.49 -14.05 4.30
C MET A 169 -29.66 -14.92 3.78
N THR A 170 -30.10 -15.89 4.58
CA THR A 170 -31.25 -16.75 4.26
C THR A 170 -32.54 -15.94 4.25
N SER A 171 -32.78 -15.12 5.29
CA SER A 171 -33.96 -14.24 5.34
C SER A 171 -33.98 -13.22 4.18
N VAL A 172 -32.82 -12.69 3.79
CA VAL A 172 -32.71 -11.79 2.63
C VAL A 172 -32.98 -12.55 1.32
N ALA A 173 -32.47 -13.78 1.19
CA ALA A 173 -32.73 -14.62 0.03
C ALA A 173 -34.21 -14.98 -0.09
N GLU A 174 -34.87 -15.36 1.01
CA GLU A 174 -36.32 -15.61 1.06
C GLU A 174 -37.11 -14.37 0.63
N TRP A 175 -36.76 -13.19 1.16
CA TRP A 175 -37.37 -11.92 0.76
C TRP A 175 -37.19 -11.63 -0.74
N LEU A 176 -36.01 -11.89 -1.30
CA LEU A 176 -35.74 -11.75 -2.73
C LEU A 176 -36.58 -12.73 -3.56
N PHE A 177 -36.62 -14.01 -3.19
CA PHE A 177 -37.36 -15.04 -3.93
C PHE A 177 -38.87 -14.76 -3.94
N LEU A 178 -39.42 -14.31 -2.81
CA LEU A 178 -40.81 -13.84 -2.74
C LEU A 178 -41.06 -12.68 -3.72
N LYS A 179 -40.13 -11.72 -3.81
CA LYS A 179 -40.25 -10.59 -4.74
C LYS A 179 -40.15 -11.01 -6.21
N PHE A 180 -39.36 -12.03 -6.51
CA PHE A 180 -39.26 -12.64 -7.84
C PHE A 180 -40.38 -13.66 -8.13
N GLY A 181 -41.37 -13.81 -7.24
CA GLY A 181 -42.51 -14.71 -7.43
C GLY A 181 -42.15 -16.19 -7.45
N THR A 182 -40.96 -16.54 -6.97
CA THR A 182 -40.41 -17.90 -7.04
C THR A 182 -40.54 -18.56 -5.66
N LEU A 183 -41.25 -19.67 -5.57
CA LEU A 183 -41.46 -20.44 -4.32
C LEU A 183 -40.29 -21.39 -3.98
N ILE A 184 -39.11 -21.19 -4.59
CA ILE A 184 -37.93 -21.99 -4.26
C ILE A 184 -37.40 -21.54 -2.89
N GLN A 185 -37.38 -22.46 -1.93
CA GLN A 185 -36.69 -22.24 -0.66
C GLN A 185 -35.17 -22.22 -0.91
N PRO A 186 -34.47 -21.16 -0.48
CA PRO A 186 -33.02 -21.10 -0.58
C PRO A 186 -32.41 -22.23 0.25
N SER A 187 -31.68 -23.14 -0.41
CA SER A 187 -30.90 -24.14 0.32
C SER A 187 -29.71 -23.47 1.01
N PHE A 188 -29.38 -23.95 2.21
CA PHE A 188 -28.24 -23.45 2.99
C PHE A 188 -26.94 -23.39 2.17
N LEU A 189 -26.68 -24.43 1.37
CA LEU A 189 -25.48 -24.55 0.54
C LEU A 189 -25.45 -23.50 -0.59
N LEU A 190 -26.60 -23.22 -1.21
CA LEU A 190 -26.72 -22.21 -2.26
C LEU A 190 -26.43 -20.81 -1.69
N VAL A 191 -27.01 -20.47 -0.54
CA VAL A 191 -26.77 -19.19 0.14
C VAL A 191 -25.29 -19.03 0.46
N GLN A 192 -24.66 -20.06 1.06
CA GLN A 192 -23.23 -20.01 1.41
C GLN A 192 -22.33 -19.80 0.17
N PHE A 193 -22.64 -20.47 -0.94
CA PHE A 193 -21.90 -20.30 -2.19
C PHE A 193 -22.04 -18.87 -2.72
N PHE A 194 -23.25 -18.33 -2.76
CA PHE A 194 -23.48 -16.94 -3.19
C PHE A 194 -22.78 -15.92 -2.28
N THR A 195 -22.78 -16.13 -0.97
CA THR A 195 -22.05 -15.30 0.00
C THR A 195 -20.56 -15.27 -0.30
N CYS A 196 -19.95 -16.46 -0.45
CA CYS A 196 -18.53 -16.59 -0.74
C CYS A 196 -18.17 -15.94 -2.08
N LEU A 197 -19.00 -16.17 -3.11
CA LEU A 197 -18.83 -15.56 -4.43
C LEU A 197 -18.89 -14.02 -4.35
N LEU A 198 -19.83 -13.46 -3.59
CA LEU A 198 -19.97 -12.02 -3.44
C LEU A 198 -18.77 -11.40 -2.72
N ILE A 199 -18.25 -12.08 -1.69
CA ILE A 199 -17.02 -11.67 -0.98
C ILE A 199 -15.82 -11.68 -1.95
N PHE A 200 -15.70 -12.73 -2.77
CA PHE A 200 -14.63 -12.85 -3.74
C PHE A 200 -14.69 -11.76 -4.82
N ILE A 201 -15.87 -11.51 -5.38
CA ILE A 201 -16.09 -10.42 -6.35
C ILE A 201 -15.76 -9.07 -5.72
N ASN A 202 -16.20 -8.81 -4.50
CA ASN A 202 -15.90 -7.57 -3.79
C ASN A 202 -14.39 -7.37 -3.59
N SER A 203 -13.68 -8.45 -3.27
CA SER A 203 -12.22 -8.42 -3.12
C SER A 203 -11.52 -8.09 -4.45
N ILE A 204 -11.94 -8.70 -5.56
CA ILE A 204 -11.40 -8.40 -6.89
C ILE A 204 -11.60 -6.92 -7.22
N ILE A 205 -12.82 -6.39 -7.01
CA ILE A 205 -13.14 -4.98 -7.25
C ILE A 205 -12.25 -4.07 -6.40
N TYR A 206 -12.08 -4.38 -5.12
CA TYR A 206 -11.20 -3.63 -4.22
C TYR A 206 -9.75 -3.63 -4.72
N LEU A 207 -9.19 -4.80 -5.03
CA LEU A 207 -7.80 -4.89 -5.50
C LEU A 207 -7.58 -4.20 -6.84
N PHE A 208 -8.56 -4.29 -7.73
CA PHE A 208 -8.51 -3.58 -9.01
C PHE A 208 -8.48 -2.07 -8.81
N ALA A 209 -9.34 -1.53 -7.93
CA ALA A 209 -9.33 -0.11 -7.59
C ALA A 209 -8.01 0.34 -6.93
N VAL A 210 -7.44 -0.49 -6.06
CA VAL A 210 -6.11 -0.23 -5.47
C VAL A 210 -5.02 -0.19 -6.54
N HIS A 211 -5.03 -1.09 -7.52
CA HIS A 211 -4.04 -1.09 -8.60
C HIS A 211 -4.14 0.18 -9.47
N ILE A 212 -5.36 0.65 -9.77
CA ILE A 212 -5.55 1.91 -10.51
C ILE A 212 -4.93 3.08 -9.74
N ILE A 213 -5.28 3.24 -8.46
CA ILE A 213 -4.79 4.36 -7.65
C ILE A 213 -3.28 4.25 -7.46
N ALA A 214 -2.76 3.05 -7.24
CA ALA A 214 -1.33 2.83 -7.11
C ALA A 214 -0.58 3.21 -8.39
N SER A 215 -1.10 2.86 -9.58
CA SER A 215 -0.50 3.32 -10.84
C SER A 215 -0.45 4.85 -10.87
N MET A 216 -1.59 5.52 -10.66
CA MET A 216 -1.64 6.99 -10.68
C MET A 216 -0.71 7.67 -9.68
N VAL A 217 -0.61 7.14 -8.45
CA VAL A 217 0.21 7.71 -7.39
C VAL A 217 1.70 7.46 -7.66
N LEU A 218 2.06 6.26 -8.10
CA LEU A 218 3.47 5.90 -8.23
C LEU A 218 4.07 6.27 -9.60
N ASP A 219 3.25 6.43 -10.64
CA ASP A 219 3.66 7.09 -11.90
C ASP A 219 4.13 8.52 -11.60
N LYS A 220 3.43 9.23 -10.72
CA LYS A 220 3.87 10.56 -10.23
C LYS A 220 5.16 10.51 -9.40
N LEU A 221 5.49 9.37 -8.80
CA LEU A 221 6.72 9.17 -8.03
C LEU A 221 7.89 8.64 -8.90
N GLY A 222 7.68 8.44 -10.21
CA GLY A 222 8.71 7.98 -11.15
C GLY A 222 9.24 6.57 -10.87
N SER A 223 8.50 5.75 -10.11
CA SER A 223 8.91 4.39 -9.76
C SER A 223 8.41 3.38 -10.80
N PRO A 224 9.26 2.46 -11.31
CA PRO A 224 8.83 1.49 -12.31
C PRO A 224 7.85 0.49 -11.69
N ILE A 225 6.63 0.43 -12.22
CA ILE A 225 5.59 -0.54 -11.86
C ILE A 225 5.20 -1.34 -13.09
N THR A 226 4.68 -2.55 -12.88
CA THR A 226 3.97 -3.29 -13.91
C THR A 226 2.92 -2.40 -14.57
N ARG A 227 3.11 -2.13 -15.86
CA ARG A 227 2.18 -1.31 -16.65
C ARG A 227 0.75 -1.86 -16.55
N PRO A 228 -0.27 -0.99 -16.43
CA PRO A 228 -1.67 -1.40 -16.41
C PRO A 228 -2.06 -2.15 -17.69
N PRO A 229 -3.08 -3.03 -17.66
CA PRO A 229 -3.57 -3.69 -18.86
C PRO A 229 -4.08 -2.67 -19.89
N LYS A 230 -3.96 -3.00 -21.19
CA LYS A 230 -4.23 -2.07 -22.32
C LYS A 230 -5.59 -1.37 -22.24
N TRP A 231 -6.63 -2.08 -21.78
CA TRP A 231 -7.99 -1.54 -21.63
C TRP A 231 -8.08 -0.44 -20.56
N VAL A 232 -7.24 -0.52 -19.52
CA VAL A 232 -7.18 0.49 -18.45
C VAL A 232 -6.38 1.70 -18.90
N GLN A 233 -5.33 1.53 -19.71
CA GLN A 233 -4.57 2.63 -20.30
C GLN A 233 -5.45 3.54 -21.17
N ILE A 234 -6.35 2.95 -21.96
CA ILE A 234 -7.30 3.68 -22.82
C ILE A 234 -8.28 4.52 -21.99
N ILE A 235 -8.68 4.05 -20.81
CA ILE A 235 -9.63 4.77 -19.93
C ILE A 235 -8.93 5.88 -19.14
N LEU A 236 -7.68 5.67 -18.75
CA LEU A 236 -6.88 6.64 -18.00
C LEU A 236 -6.14 7.65 -18.87
N ASP A 237 -6.33 7.61 -20.19
CA ASP A 237 -5.69 8.47 -21.18
C ASP A 237 -4.16 8.56 -20.97
N TYR A 238 -3.56 7.36 -20.79
CA TYR A 238 -2.13 7.18 -20.58
C TYR A 238 -1.32 7.43 -21.85
#